data_AF-A0A3B4AQR5-F1
#
_entry.id   AF-A0A3B4AQR5-F1
#
_cell.length_a   1.000
_cell.length_b   1.000
_cell.length_c   1.000
_cell.angle_alpha   90.00
_cell.angle_beta   90.00
_cell.angle_gamma   90.00
#
_symmetry.space_group_name_H-M   'P 1'
#
loop_
_entity.id
_entity.type
_entity.pdbx_description
1 polymer ?
#
loop_
_entity_poly.entity_id
_entity_poly.type
_entity_poly.pdbx_seq_one_letter_code
_entity_poly.pdbx_strand_id
1 'polypeptide(L)'
;IVGHQRSCTCDLFYSHISGMLVSLECLRETPLIDIKQQLFTEARKYPLYHLLQEESCYIFVGVTQEAEREEFYDETRRLCDLRLFHPILKVIEPIGNREEKILNREIGFAIGMPVCEFELLKDAEVQEFRRSILSVCREAVEEREAGGAHSQALYVYPPNVETSPELPLHLYQRLDQGRLIVTIWVIVSPSNSKQKYTLKVSHSSLPEQLIAESIRKKSRSMHLSPQQLRLCVQEYQGQYILKTPLRHVRQRQHPRHRQGQSVCHLSMS
;
A
#
# COMPACT_ATOMS: atom_id res chain seq x y z
N ILE A 1 19.04 -19.73 -19.60
CA ILE A 1 20.37 -19.77 -18.93
C ILE A 1 20.07 -20.00 -17.46
N VAL A 2 20.31 -21.24 -17.04
CA VAL A 2 19.84 -21.84 -15.78
C VAL A 2 20.54 -21.17 -14.59
N GLY A 3 19.82 -21.06 -13.48
CA GLY A 3 20.24 -20.41 -12.23
C GLY A 3 21.66 -20.80 -11.85
N HIS A 4 22.57 -19.83 -11.88
CA HIS A 4 23.90 -20.03 -11.37
C HIS A 4 23.81 -20.05 -9.84
N GLN A 5 24.01 -21.23 -9.25
CA GLN A 5 24.34 -21.42 -7.84
C GLN A 5 25.39 -20.37 -7.43
N ARG A 6 25.18 -19.70 -6.30
CA ARG A 6 26.20 -18.86 -5.68
C ARG A 6 26.59 -19.52 -4.36
N SER A 7 27.88 -19.81 -4.18
CA SER A 7 28.40 -20.13 -2.86
C SER A 7 28.26 -18.89 -1.98
N CYS A 8 27.64 -19.06 -0.81
CA CYS A 8 27.51 -18.03 0.21
C CYS A 8 28.17 -18.52 1.48
N THR A 9 28.97 -17.67 2.09
CA THR A 9 29.64 -17.99 3.33
C THR A 9 28.85 -17.39 4.48
N CYS A 10 28.46 -18.20 5.45
CA CYS A 10 27.74 -17.72 6.63
C CYS A 10 28.66 -17.79 7.84
N ASP A 11 28.87 -16.64 8.48
CA ASP A 11 29.65 -16.52 9.70
C ASP A 11 28.71 -16.63 10.91
N LEU A 12 28.78 -17.75 11.61
CA LEU A 12 28.11 -17.96 12.89
C LEU A 12 29.02 -17.45 14.01
N PHE A 13 28.69 -16.30 14.59
CA PHE A 13 29.37 -15.82 15.80
C PHE A 13 28.56 -16.21 17.03
N TYR A 14 29.11 -17.11 17.84
CA TYR A 14 28.59 -17.33 19.19
C TYR A 14 29.04 -16.19 20.11
N SER A 15 28.24 -15.89 21.13
CA SER A 15 28.51 -14.84 22.11
C SER A 15 29.98 -14.83 22.56
N HIS A 16 30.67 -13.78 22.12
CA HIS A 16 31.98 -13.27 22.54
C HIS A 16 33.25 -14.15 22.51
N ILE A 17 33.24 -15.47 22.23
CA ILE A 17 34.49 -16.28 22.35
C ILE A 17 34.84 -17.22 21.17
N SER A 18 34.00 -17.44 20.16
CA SER A 18 34.47 -18.09 18.91
C SER A 18 33.55 -17.87 17.71
N GLY A 19 34.13 -17.45 16.58
CA GLY A 19 33.45 -17.33 15.29
C GLY A 19 33.64 -18.61 14.48
N MET A 20 32.55 -19.24 14.07
CA MET A 20 32.53 -20.39 13.18
C MET A 20 32.12 -19.94 11.78
N LEU A 21 32.94 -20.23 10.78
CA LEU A 21 32.64 -19.92 9.39
C LEU A 21 32.09 -21.19 8.73
N VAL A 22 30.83 -21.16 8.33
CA VAL A 22 30.12 -22.26 7.68
C VAL A 22 29.81 -21.85 6.24
N SER A 23 30.42 -22.54 5.28
CA SER A 23 30.16 -22.29 3.86
C SER A 23 28.94 -23.09 3.40
N LEU A 24 27.99 -22.42 2.75
CA LEU A 24 26.79 -23.03 2.19
C LEU A 24 26.73 -22.78 0.68
N GLU A 25 26.24 -23.77 -0.05
CA GLU A 25 25.86 -23.58 -1.45
C GLU A 25 24.36 -23.32 -1.53
N CYS A 26 23.99 -22.11 -1.93
CA CYS A 26 22.59 -21.70 -2.03
C CYS A 26 22.27 -21.26 -3.46
N LEU A 27 20.98 -21.35 -3.83
CA LEU A 27 20.52 -20.70 -5.05
C LEU A 27 20.40 -19.20 -4.80
N ARG A 28 20.61 -18.44 -5.87
CA ARG A 28 20.53 -16.97 -5.82
C ARG A 28 19.15 -16.48 -5.36
N GLU A 29 18.12 -17.24 -5.71
CA GLU A 29 16.72 -16.96 -5.44
C GLU A 29 16.25 -17.54 -4.10
N THR A 30 17.11 -18.25 -3.35
CA THR A 30 16.74 -18.84 -2.06
C THR A 30 16.40 -17.74 -1.05
N PRO A 31 15.22 -17.80 -0.42
CA PRO A 31 14.86 -16.93 0.70
C PRO A 31 15.78 -17.11 1.91
N LEU A 32 15.96 -16.05 2.69
CA LEU A 32 16.77 -16.08 3.91
C LEU A 32 16.27 -17.11 4.93
N ILE A 33 14.96 -17.32 5.05
CA ILE A 33 14.39 -18.33 5.95
C ILE A 33 14.93 -19.74 5.64
N ASP A 34 14.98 -20.09 4.35
CA ASP A 34 15.48 -21.39 3.90
C ASP A 34 17.01 -21.49 4.08
N ILE A 35 17.74 -20.40 3.82
CA ILE A 35 19.20 -20.34 4.06
C ILE A 35 19.49 -20.54 5.54
N LYS A 36 18.71 -19.92 6.43
CA LYS A 36 18.87 -20.06 7.89
C LYS A 36 18.62 -21.51 8.32
N GLN A 37 17.57 -22.14 7.83
CA GLN A 37 17.28 -23.54 8.13
C GLN A 37 18.42 -24.47 7.67
N GLN A 38 18.94 -24.26 6.46
CA GLN A 38 20.10 -24.99 5.94
C GLN A 38 21.35 -24.77 6.80
N LEU A 39 21.60 -23.52 7.21
CA LEU A 39 22.72 -23.15 8.07
C LEU A 39 22.68 -23.87 9.41
N PHE A 40 21.54 -23.87 10.10
CA PHE A 40 21.41 -24.53 11.41
C PHE A 40 21.47 -26.06 11.28
N THR A 41 21.05 -26.62 10.14
CA THR A 41 21.23 -28.04 9.83
C THR A 41 22.71 -28.39 9.63
N GLU A 42 23.43 -27.59 8.84
CA GLU A 42 24.86 -27.79 8.56
C GLU A 42 25.74 -27.50 9.78
N ALA A 43 25.38 -26.52 10.61
CA ALA A 43 26.11 -26.16 11.83
C ALA A 43 26.24 -27.33 12.81
N ARG A 44 25.34 -28.33 12.78
CA ARG A 44 25.44 -29.56 13.59
C ARG A 44 26.72 -30.36 13.33
N LYS A 45 27.35 -30.18 12.18
CA LYS A 45 28.60 -30.84 11.79
C LYS A 45 29.83 -30.14 12.36
N TYR A 46 29.66 -28.95 12.92
CA TYR A 46 30.74 -28.11 13.41
C TYR A 46 30.81 -28.16 14.95
N PRO A 47 32.00 -27.99 15.54
CA PRO A 47 32.18 -27.83 16.99
C PRO A 47 31.23 -26.79 17.59
N LEU A 48 30.99 -26.86 18.90
CA LEU A 48 30.24 -25.83 19.65
C LEU A 48 28.77 -25.60 19.21
N TYR A 49 28.21 -26.42 18.30
CA TYR A 49 26.79 -26.32 17.91
C TYR A 49 25.83 -26.33 19.11
N HIS A 50 26.14 -27.10 20.15
CA HIS A 50 25.33 -27.21 21.37
C HIS A 50 25.18 -25.88 22.13
N LEU A 51 25.98 -24.87 21.81
CA LEU A 51 25.87 -23.54 22.37
C LEU A 51 24.80 -22.69 21.67
N LEU A 52 24.47 -22.98 20.40
CA LEU A 52 23.45 -22.25 19.64
C LEU A 52 22.06 -22.43 20.26
N GLN A 53 21.30 -21.33 20.34
CA GLN A 53 19.88 -21.36 20.64
C GLN A 53 19.07 -21.87 19.42
N GLU A 54 17.74 -21.82 19.51
CA GLU A 54 16.87 -22.10 18.37
C GLU A 54 17.11 -21.11 17.22
N GLU A 55 16.92 -21.55 15.98
CA GLU A 55 17.08 -20.72 14.77
C GLU A 55 16.20 -19.45 14.78
N SER A 56 15.08 -19.50 15.50
CA SER A 56 14.12 -18.42 15.69
C SER A 56 14.68 -17.26 16.52
N CYS A 57 15.70 -17.51 17.35
CA CYS A 57 16.36 -16.51 18.18
C CYS A 57 17.35 -15.61 17.41
N TYR A 58 17.60 -15.92 16.13
CA TYR A 58 18.63 -15.27 15.35
C TYR A 58 18.11 -14.63 14.07
N ILE A 59 18.81 -13.58 13.65
CA ILE A 59 18.66 -12.91 12.35
C ILE A 59 20.00 -12.90 11.61
N PHE A 60 19.95 -12.64 10.30
CA PHE A 60 21.14 -12.36 9.52
C PHE A 60 21.51 -10.88 9.53
N VAL A 61 22.80 -10.62 9.39
CA VAL A 61 23.39 -9.31 9.16
C VAL A 61 24.38 -9.41 8.02
N GLY A 62 24.42 -8.41 7.15
CA GLY A 62 25.38 -8.36 6.06
C GLY A 62 25.91 -6.95 5.85
N VAL A 63 26.94 -6.84 5.02
CA VAL A 63 27.40 -5.55 4.52
C VAL A 63 26.84 -5.36 3.12
N THR A 64 26.12 -4.27 2.90
CA THR A 64 25.50 -3.93 1.61
C THR A 64 26.47 -3.20 0.69
N GLN A 65 26.13 -3.08 -0.60
CA GLN A 65 26.89 -2.32 -1.60
C GLN A 65 27.01 -0.83 -1.25
N GLU A 66 26.09 -0.33 -0.44
CA GLU A 66 26.07 1.00 0.13
C GLU A 66 27.04 1.16 1.33
N ALA A 67 27.84 0.13 1.63
CA ALA A 67 28.80 0.07 2.74
C ALA A 67 28.17 0.12 4.14
N GLU A 68 26.92 -0.36 4.24
CA GLU A 68 26.17 -0.37 5.49
C GLU A 68 26.08 -1.77 6.09
N ARG A 69 26.07 -1.82 7.42
CA ARG A 69 25.75 -3.03 8.17
C ARG A 69 24.23 -3.15 8.29
N GLU A 70 23.61 -3.94 7.43
CA GLU A 70 22.16 -4.17 7.42
C GLU A 70 21.78 -5.40 8.24
N GLU A 71 20.75 -5.26 9.08
CA GLU A 71 20.10 -6.37 9.79
C GLU A 71 18.86 -6.84 9.04
N PHE A 72 18.81 -8.12 8.66
CA PHE A 72 17.77 -8.67 7.80
C PHE A 72 16.64 -9.32 8.61
N TYR A 73 15.63 -8.50 8.95
CA TYR A 73 14.43 -8.95 9.67
C TYR A 73 13.36 -9.62 8.83
N ASP A 74 13.30 -9.27 7.54
CA ASP A 74 12.41 -9.87 6.57
C ASP A 74 13.10 -11.07 5.91
N GLU A 75 12.86 -12.24 6.48
CA GLU A 75 13.47 -13.50 6.05
C GLU A 75 12.82 -14.06 4.77
N THR A 76 11.77 -13.42 4.25
CA THR A 76 11.16 -13.79 2.96
C THR A 76 11.98 -13.28 1.77
N ARG A 77 12.87 -12.31 2.00
CA ARG A 77 13.77 -11.78 0.96
C ARG A 77 14.70 -12.86 0.44
N ARG A 78 14.94 -12.81 -0.87
CA ARG A 78 15.90 -13.67 -1.55
C ARG A 78 17.30 -13.12 -1.39
N LEU A 79 18.28 -14.02 -1.38
CA LEU A 79 19.70 -13.67 -1.30
C LEU A 79 20.15 -12.64 -2.36
N CYS A 80 19.65 -12.70 -3.60
CA CYS A 80 19.97 -11.69 -4.63
C CYS A 80 19.44 -10.30 -4.35
N ASP A 81 18.39 -10.19 -3.54
CA ASP A 81 17.69 -8.93 -3.30
C ASP A 81 18.32 -8.17 -2.13
N LEU A 82 19.31 -8.77 -1.45
CA LEU A 82 20.01 -8.21 -0.29
C LEU A 82 21.09 -7.19 -0.64
N ARG A 83 21.45 -7.05 -1.93
CA ARG A 83 22.51 -6.14 -2.42
C ARG A 83 23.80 -6.22 -1.59
N LEU A 84 24.19 -7.41 -1.18
CA LEU A 84 25.40 -7.59 -0.39
C LEU A 84 26.63 -7.15 -1.18
N PHE A 85 27.58 -6.50 -0.48
CA PHE A 85 28.92 -6.17 -0.99
C PHE A 85 29.75 -7.44 -1.18
N HIS A 86 29.65 -8.38 -0.26
CA HIS A 86 30.20 -9.74 -0.36
C HIS A 86 29.14 -10.75 0.09
N PRO A 87 29.12 -11.99 -0.45
CA PRO A 87 28.14 -13.02 -0.09
C PRO A 87 28.46 -13.63 1.29
N ILE A 88 28.60 -12.76 2.30
CA ILE A 88 28.89 -13.08 3.68
C ILE A 88 27.71 -12.62 4.53
N LEU A 89 27.12 -13.56 5.25
CA LEU A 89 26.04 -13.28 6.19
C LEU A 89 26.49 -13.67 7.59
N LYS A 90 26.36 -12.75 8.54
CA LYS A 90 26.62 -12.98 9.95
C LYS A 90 25.32 -13.29 10.68
N VAL A 91 25.32 -14.32 11.52
CA VAL A 91 24.18 -14.62 12.41
C VAL A 91 24.34 -13.85 13.72
N ILE A 92 23.31 -13.13 14.16
CA ILE A 92 23.27 -12.43 15.46
C ILE A 92 21.92 -12.62 16.16
N GLU A 93 21.92 -12.43 17.47
CA GLU A 93 20.67 -12.19 18.22
C GLU A 93 20.20 -10.75 17.96
N PRO A 94 18.92 -10.53 17.61
CA PRO A 94 18.41 -9.20 17.34
C PRO A 94 18.43 -8.35 18.61
N ILE A 95 19.12 -7.21 18.57
CA ILE A 95 19.16 -6.25 19.68
C ILE A 95 18.15 -5.14 19.42
N GLY A 96 17.29 -4.80 20.40
CA GLY A 96 16.32 -3.70 20.28
C GLY A 96 14.98 -4.10 19.65
N ASN A 97 14.16 -3.11 19.30
CA ASN A 97 12.79 -3.33 18.83
C ASN A 97 12.77 -3.74 17.34
N ARG A 98 12.20 -4.94 17.07
CA ARG A 98 12.06 -5.49 15.72
C ARG A 98 11.17 -4.65 14.80
N GLU A 99 10.02 -4.19 15.28
CA GLU A 99 9.06 -3.44 14.47
C GLU A 99 9.63 -2.08 14.06
N GLU A 100 10.30 -1.40 15.00
CA GLU A 100 10.98 -0.13 14.75
C GLU A 100 12.08 -0.28 13.69
N LYS A 101 12.88 -1.35 13.76
CA LYS A 101 13.95 -1.59 12.79
C LYS A 101 13.43 -1.93 11.39
N ILE A 102 12.31 -2.65 11.28
CA ILE A 102 11.64 -2.87 9.99
C ILE A 102 11.15 -1.54 9.43
N LEU A 103 10.48 -0.72 10.25
CA LEU A 103 9.97 0.58 9.83
C LEU A 103 11.10 1.55 9.39
N ASN A 104 12.19 1.63 10.16
CA ASN A 104 13.34 2.47 9.82
C ASN A 104 13.98 2.06 8.48
N ARG A 105 13.97 0.78 8.14
CA ARG A 105 14.46 0.28 6.86
C ARG A 105 13.53 0.67 5.71
N GLU A 106 12.21 0.55 5.87
CA GLU A 106 11.24 0.98 4.86
C GLU A 106 11.31 2.49 4.61
N ILE A 107 11.43 3.28 5.68
CA ILE A 107 11.65 4.73 5.61
C ILE A 107 12.95 5.04 4.88
N GLY A 108 14.05 4.39 5.28
CA GLY A 108 15.36 4.63 4.68
C GLY A 108 15.40 4.29 3.20
N PHE A 109 14.72 3.21 2.80
CA PHE A 109 14.56 2.85 1.39
C PHE A 109 13.76 3.89 0.61
N ALA A 110 12.67 4.43 1.18
CA ALA A 110 11.85 5.46 0.53
C ALA A 110 12.60 6.80 0.38
N ILE A 111 13.44 7.14 1.35
CA ILE A 111 14.27 8.36 1.33
C ILE A 111 15.52 8.18 0.46
N GLY A 112 16.01 6.94 0.33
CA GLY A 112 17.28 6.61 -0.32
C GLY A 112 18.50 6.82 0.57
N MET A 113 18.31 6.89 1.89
CA MET A 113 19.36 7.07 2.89
C MET A 113 18.95 6.40 4.21
N PRO A 114 19.85 5.75 4.95
CA PRO A 114 19.53 5.08 6.21
C PRO A 114 19.10 6.05 7.30
N VAL A 115 18.11 5.64 8.09
CA VAL A 115 17.63 6.45 9.22
C VAL A 115 18.71 6.65 10.29
N CYS A 116 19.61 5.68 10.47
CA CYS A 116 20.70 5.76 11.46
C CYS A 116 21.74 6.85 11.12
N GLU A 117 21.86 7.30 9.86
CA GLU A 117 22.73 8.43 9.53
C GLU A 117 22.29 9.71 10.25
N PHE A 118 20.97 9.92 10.39
CA PHE A 118 20.42 11.05 11.14
C PHE A 118 20.66 10.95 12.66
N GLU A 119 20.93 9.76 13.19
CA GLU A 119 21.27 9.56 14.61
C GLU A 119 22.72 9.95 14.91
N LEU A 120 23.60 9.84 13.91
CA LEU A 120 25.01 10.23 14.03
C LEU A 120 25.21 11.75 13.98
N LEU A 121 24.23 12.50 13.45
CA LEU A 121 24.26 13.95 13.40
C LEU A 121 24.07 14.55 14.80
N LYS A 122 25.13 15.15 15.35
CA LYS A 122 25.11 15.78 16.69
C LYS A 122 24.57 17.21 16.71
N ASP A 123 24.14 17.72 15.56
CA ASP A 123 23.61 19.08 15.45
C ASP A 123 22.30 19.22 16.26
N ALA A 124 22.24 20.25 17.11
CA ALA A 124 21.13 20.43 18.04
C ALA A 124 19.83 20.83 17.33
N GLU A 125 19.91 21.61 16.25
CA GLU A 125 18.76 22.02 15.44
C GLU A 125 18.16 20.80 14.74
N VAL A 126 19.01 19.93 14.16
CA VAL A 126 18.57 18.68 13.53
C VAL A 126 17.86 17.77 14.52
N GLN A 127 18.43 17.56 15.71
CA GLN A 127 17.82 16.70 16.72
C GLN A 127 16.52 17.28 17.28
N GLU A 128 16.43 18.61 17.43
CA GLU A 128 15.19 19.26 17.87
C GLU A 128 14.10 19.19 16.79
N PHE A 129 14.44 19.41 15.52
CA PHE A 129 13.52 19.22 14.41
C PHE A 129 12.93 17.81 14.38
N ARG A 130 13.77 16.78 14.50
CA ARG A 130 13.33 15.37 14.52
C ARG A 130 12.34 15.06 15.63
N ARG A 131 12.48 15.69 16.81
CA ARG A 131 11.54 15.52 17.93
C ARG A 131 10.26 16.33 17.72
N SER A 132 10.40 17.61 17.40
CA SER A 132 9.29 18.57 17.30
C SER A 132 8.33 18.23 16.16
N ILE A 133 8.82 17.80 15.00
CA ILE A 133 7.97 17.50 13.84
C ILE A 133 6.98 16.36 14.10
N LEU A 134 7.24 15.51 15.08
CA LEU A 134 6.34 14.42 15.47
C LEU A 134 4.99 14.93 16.00
N SER A 135 4.89 16.17 16.49
CA SER A 135 3.60 16.76 16.87
C SER A 135 2.69 16.94 15.65
N VAL A 136 3.25 17.44 14.54
CA VAL A 136 2.52 17.61 13.27
C VAL A 136 2.06 16.25 12.72
N CYS A 137 2.94 15.24 12.78
CA CYS A 137 2.58 13.88 12.37
C CYS A 137 1.43 13.31 13.22
N ARG A 138 1.47 13.54 14.54
CA ARG A 138 0.42 13.10 15.48
C ARG A 138 -0.91 13.78 15.16
N GLU A 139 -0.92 15.11 15.05
CA GLU A 139 -2.12 15.87 14.72
C GLU A 139 -2.76 15.39 13.40
N ALA A 140 -1.94 15.13 12.38
CA ALA A 140 -2.42 14.61 11.10
C ALA A 140 -2.97 13.17 11.20
N VAL A 141 -2.44 12.31 12.08
CA VAL A 141 -3.02 10.97 12.34
C VAL A 141 -4.36 11.13 13.05
N GLU A 142 -4.43 11.94 14.10
CA GLU A 142 -5.64 12.17 14.88
C GLU A 142 -6.78 12.74 14.02
N GLU A 143 -6.51 13.69 13.12
CA GLU A 143 -7.50 14.22 12.17
C GLU A 143 -8.06 13.15 11.22
N ARG A 144 -7.21 12.25 10.74
CA ARG A 144 -7.61 11.13 9.86
C ARG A 144 -8.44 10.09 10.61
N GLU A 145 -8.23 9.92 11.90
CA GLU A 145 -8.95 8.97 12.73
C GLU A 145 -10.27 9.53 13.29
N ALA A 146 -10.40 10.85 13.41
CA ALA A 146 -11.55 11.52 14.02
C ALA A 146 -12.91 11.14 13.41
N GLY A 147 -12.96 10.91 12.09
CA GLY A 147 -14.18 10.50 11.38
C GLY A 147 -14.29 9.01 11.06
N GLY A 148 -13.47 8.17 11.70
CA GLY A 148 -13.43 6.72 11.46
C GLY A 148 -13.16 6.36 10.00
N ALA A 149 -13.82 5.30 9.51
CA ALA A 149 -13.64 4.80 8.14
C ALA A 149 -13.93 5.86 7.06
N HIS A 150 -14.82 6.82 7.31
CA HIS A 150 -15.12 7.88 6.36
C HIS A 150 -13.95 8.86 6.19
N SER A 151 -13.36 9.34 7.30
CA SER A 151 -12.20 10.24 7.24
C SER A 151 -10.97 9.53 6.66
N GLN A 152 -10.76 8.26 7.05
CA GLN A 152 -9.72 7.43 6.45
C GLN A 152 -9.90 7.27 4.93
N ALA A 153 -11.14 7.06 4.46
CA ALA A 153 -11.44 6.98 3.04
C ALA A 153 -11.19 8.32 2.32
N LEU A 154 -11.50 9.46 2.93
CA LEU A 154 -11.21 10.79 2.37
C LEU A 154 -9.71 11.06 2.27
N TYR A 155 -8.91 10.57 3.22
CA TYR A 155 -7.45 10.67 3.16
C TYR A 155 -6.87 9.84 2.00
N VAL A 156 -7.33 8.59 1.84
CA VAL A 156 -6.82 7.70 0.78
C VAL A 156 -7.37 8.08 -0.60
N TYR A 157 -8.62 8.55 -0.67
CA TYR A 157 -9.33 8.89 -1.90
C TYR A 157 -9.92 10.31 -1.83
N PRO A 158 -9.08 11.36 -1.78
CA PRO A 158 -9.56 12.73 -1.69
C PRO A 158 -10.39 13.09 -2.93
N PRO A 159 -11.51 13.82 -2.78
CA PRO A 159 -12.30 14.28 -3.90
C PRO A 159 -11.45 15.17 -4.83
N ASN A 160 -11.28 14.74 -6.08
CA ASN A 160 -10.62 15.53 -7.11
C ASN A 160 -11.62 16.52 -7.72
N VAL A 161 -11.72 17.70 -7.10
CA VAL A 161 -12.70 18.75 -7.44
C VAL A 161 -12.00 20.03 -7.89
N GLU A 162 -12.65 20.76 -8.79
CA GLU A 162 -12.22 22.10 -9.19
C GLU A 162 -12.40 23.10 -8.04
N THR A 163 -11.60 24.18 -8.03
CA THR A 163 -11.62 25.19 -6.96
C THR A 163 -12.95 25.97 -6.88
N SER A 164 -13.66 26.11 -8.00
CA SER A 164 -14.95 26.82 -8.06
C SER A 164 -16.07 25.89 -8.51
N PRO A 165 -17.25 25.95 -7.87
CA PRO A 165 -18.45 25.25 -8.33
C PRO A 165 -19.09 25.92 -9.56
N GLU A 166 -18.69 27.15 -9.90
CA GLU A 166 -19.24 27.88 -11.03
C GLU A 166 -18.72 27.31 -12.35
N LEU A 167 -19.66 26.93 -13.22
CA LEU A 167 -19.32 26.42 -14.54
C LEU A 167 -19.11 27.60 -15.50
N PRO A 168 -17.94 27.74 -16.15
CA PRO A 168 -17.72 28.78 -17.16
C PRO A 168 -18.79 28.76 -18.24
N LEU A 169 -19.24 29.95 -18.67
CA LEU A 169 -20.36 30.12 -19.61
C LEU A 169 -20.21 29.26 -20.87
N HIS A 170 -19.01 29.20 -21.45
CA HIS A 170 -18.73 28.42 -22.66
C HIS A 170 -18.87 26.90 -22.47
N LEU A 171 -18.77 26.39 -21.24
CA LEU A 171 -19.05 25.00 -20.89
C LEU A 171 -20.54 24.80 -20.59
N TYR A 172 -21.16 25.73 -19.88
CA TYR A 172 -22.60 25.68 -19.60
C TYR A 172 -23.43 25.68 -20.88
N GLN A 173 -23.05 26.49 -21.87
CA GLN A 173 -23.70 26.54 -23.19
C GLN A 173 -23.62 25.22 -23.97
N ARG A 174 -22.72 24.30 -23.60
CA ARG A 174 -22.63 22.95 -24.19
C ARG A 174 -23.56 21.94 -23.52
N LEU A 175 -24.21 22.31 -22.42
CA LEU A 175 -25.15 21.47 -21.70
C LEU A 175 -26.56 21.66 -22.26
N ASP A 176 -27.31 20.56 -22.33
CA ASP A 176 -28.72 20.60 -22.69
C ASP A 176 -29.55 21.06 -21.48
N GLN A 177 -29.92 22.34 -21.46
CA GLN A 177 -30.67 22.99 -20.36
C GLN A 177 -30.00 22.79 -18.99
N GLY A 178 -28.67 22.87 -18.94
CA GLY A 178 -27.89 22.66 -17.71
C GLY A 178 -27.89 21.20 -17.20
N ARG A 179 -28.27 20.23 -18.04
CA ARG A 179 -28.31 18.81 -17.64
C ARG A 179 -27.18 18.00 -18.23
N LEU A 180 -26.73 17.00 -17.47
CA LEU A 180 -25.77 15.98 -17.85
C LEU A 180 -26.45 14.64 -18.05
N ILE A 181 -25.95 13.86 -19.00
CA ILE A 181 -26.30 12.45 -19.15
C ILE A 181 -25.20 11.63 -18.48
N VAL A 182 -25.53 11.04 -17.32
CA VAL A 182 -24.61 10.23 -16.53
C VAL A 182 -24.99 8.77 -16.68
N THR A 183 -24.00 7.91 -16.95
CA THR A 183 -24.21 6.47 -16.98
C THR A 183 -23.66 5.85 -15.71
N ILE A 184 -24.53 5.21 -14.94
CA ILE A 184 -24.17 4.52 -13.70
C ILE A 184 -24.21 3.01 -13.90
N TRP A 185 -23.15 2.33 -13.49
CA TRP A 185 -23.02 0.88 -13.59
C TRP A 185 -23.08 0.22 -12.21
N VAL A 186 -23.91 -0.81 -12.06
CA VAL A 186 -24.02 -1.62 -10.85
C VAL A 186 -23.51 -3.02 -11.16
N ILE A 187 -22.64 -3.56 -10.31
CA ILE A 187 -22.15 -4.94 -10.41
C ILE A 187 -23.03 -5.81 -9.50
N VAL A 188 -23.62 -6.87 -10.05
CA VAL A 188 -24.53 -7.76 -9.33
C VAL A 188 -23.81 -9.04 -8.93
N SER A 189 -23.51 -9.18 -7.64
CA SER A 189 -22.96 -10.41 -7.06
C SER A 189 -24.03 -11.50 -6.92
N PRO A 190 -23.68 -12.80 -7.05
CA PRO A 190 -22.35 -13.35 -7.33
C PRO A 190 -22.00 -13.39 -8.83
N SER A 191 -22.97 -13.10 -9.72
CA SER A 191 -22.80 -13.26 -11.17
C SER A 191 -21.73 -12.35 -11.81
N ASN A 192 -21.28 -11.30 -11.11
CA ASN A 192 -20.46 -10.21 -11.64
C ASN A 192 -21.05 -9.54 -12.90
N SER A 193 -22.35 -9.71 -13.13
CA SER A 193 -23.04 -9.07 -14.25
C SER A 193 -23.15 -7.56 -14.01
N LYS A 194 -23.01 -6.78 -15.09
CA LYS A 194 -23.04 -5.32 -15.04
C LYS A 194 -24.38 -4.81 -15.54
N GLN A 195 -25.12 -4.14 -14.67
CA GLN A 195 -26.35 -3.42 -15.03
C GLN A 195 -26.05 -1.94 -15.24
N LYS A 196 -26.68 -1.34 -16.25
CA LYS A 196 -26.45 0.05 -16.64
C LYS A 196 -27.71 0.89 -16.43
N TYR A 197 -27.56 2.04 -15.78
CA TYR A 197 -28.60 3.04 -15.55
C TYR A 197 -28.15 4.39 -16.10
N THR A 198 -28.76 4.85 -17.19
CA THR A 198 -28.50 6.18 -17.75
C THR A 198 -29.45 7.21 -17.13
N LEU A 199 -28.94 8.27 -16.52
CA LEU A 199 -29.69 9.33 -15.85
C LEU A 199 -29.47 10.65 -16.57
N LYS A 200 -30.52 11.50 -16.64
CA LYS A 200 -30.41 12.89 -17.09
C LYS A 200 -30.65 13.78 -15.87
N VAL A 201 -29.60 14.44 -15.38
CA VAL A 201 -29.52 15.10 -14.06
C VAL A 201 -28.97 16.51 -14.19
N SER A 202 -29.15 17.36 -13.19
CA SER A 202 -28.53 18.70 -13.19
C SER A 202 -27.01 18.57 -13.15
N HIS A 203 -26.28 19.49 -13.78
CA HIS A 203 -24.81 19.54 -13.66
C HIS A 203 -24.33 19.84 -12.23
N SER A 204 -25.20 20.43 -11.40
CA SER A 204 -24.95 20.74 -9.99
C SER A 204 -25.40 19.64 -9.03
N SER A 205 -25.85 18.49 -9.53
CA SER A 205 -26.31 17.39 -8.68
C SER A 205 -25.19 16.77 -7.86
N LEU A 206 -25.44 16.56 -6.56
CA LEU A 206 -24.50 15.92 -5.65
C LEU A 206 -24.43 14.39 -5.90
N PRO A 207 -23.30 13.72 -5.56
CA PRO A 207 -23.16 12.27 -5.71
C PRO A 207 -24.31 11.48 -5.08
N GLU A 208 -24.73 11.85 -3.88
CA GLU A 208 -25.86 11.25 -3.17
C GLU A 208 -27.18 11.31 -3.95
N GLN A 209 -27.43 12.42 -4.65
CA GLN A 209 -28.63 12.59 -5.47
C GLN A 209 -28.59 11.65 -6.69
N LEU A 210 -27.41 11.42 -7.27
CA LEU A 210 -27.24 10.46 -8.37
C LEU A 210 -27.46 9.01 -7.91
N ILE A 211 -27.02 8.68 -6.69
CA ILE A 211 -27.26 7.38 -6.06
C ILE A 211 -28.77 7.20 -5.86
N ALA A 212 -29.44 8.19 -5.27
CA ALA A 212 -30.89 8.16 -5.06
C ALA A 212 -31.67 8.00 -6.38
N GLU A 213 -31.30 8.73 -7.44
CA GLU A 213 -31.92 8.58 -8.76
C GLU A 213 -31.66 7.21 -9.41
N SER A 214 -30.49 6.60 -9.16
CA SER A 214 -30.18 5.24 -9.61
C SER A 214 -31.06 4.21 -8.93
N ILE A 215 -31.22 4.31 -7.60
CA ILE A 215 -32.10 3.44 -6.81
C ILE A 215 -33.53 3.60 -7.32
N ARG A 216 -34.02 4.84 -7.47
CA ARG A 216 -35.36 5.10 -8.04
C ARG A 216 -35.55 4.45 -9.40
N LYS A 217 -34.55 4.55 -10.28
CA LYS A 217 -34.62 3.95 -11.63
C LYS A 217 -34.63 2.43 -11.58
N LYS A 218 -33.84 1.80 -10.72
CA LYS A 218 -33.80 0.34 -10.49
C LYS A 218 -35.14 -0.16 -9.93
N SER A 219 -35.73 0.54 -8.97
CA SER A 219 -36.95 0.11 -8.29
C SER A 219 -38.23 0.26 -9.12
N ARG A 220 -38.17 0.88 -10.32
CA ARG A 220 -39.36 1.01 -11.20
C ARG A 220 -39.99 -0.33 -11.59
N SER A 221 -39.19 -1.38 -11.73
CA SER A 221 -39.69 -2.73 -12.03
C SER A 221 -40.23 -3.47 -10.81
N MET A 222 -40.15 -2.89 -9.61
CA MET A 222 -40.53 -3.54 -8.36
C MET A 222 -41.93 -3.12 -7.87
N HIS A 223 -42.64 -2.25 -8.60
CA HIS A 223 -44.01 -1.80 -8.28
C HIS A 223 -44.19 -1.30 -6.84
N LEU A 224 -43.17 -0.64 -6.27
CA LEU A 224 -43.23 -0.09 -4.92
C LEU A 224 -44.19 1.11 -4.85
N SER A 225 -44.90 1.24 -3.73
CA SER A 225 -45.66 2.45 -3.42
C SER A 225 -44.72 3.66 -3.23
N PRO A 226 -45.21 4.90 -3.37
CA PRO A 226 -44.38 6.10 -3.15
C PRO A 226 -43.72 6.14 -1.77
N GLN A 227 -44.39 5.64 -0.73
CA GLN A 227 -43.85 5.55 0.62
C GLN A 227 -42.75 4.49 0.71
N GLN A 228 -42.98 3.30 0.16
CA GLN A 228 -41.97 2.22 0.13
C GLN A 228 -40.73 2.63 -0.66
N LEU A 229 -40.91 3.32 -1.79
CA LEU A 229 -39.79 3.84 -2.58
C LEU A 229 -38.95 4.85 -1.78
N ARG A 230 -39.61 5.73 -1.01
CA ARG A 230 -38.91 6.72 -0.19
C ARG A 230 -38.05 6.04 0.89
N LEU A 231 -38.62 5.06 1.58
CA LEU A 231 -37.91 4.27 2.59
C LEU A 231 -36.74 3.50 1.97
N CYS A 232 -36.94 2.87 0.81
CA CYS A 232 -35.87 2.19 0.07
C CYS A 232 -34.73 3.15 -0.29
N VAL A 233 -35.02 4.34 -0.81
CA VAL A 233 -33.96 5.32 -1.12
C VAL A 233 -33.20 5.71 0.16
N GLN A 234 -33.90 6.00 1.26
CA GLN A 234 -33.26 6.40 2.51
C GLN A 234 -32.37 5.30 3.10
N GLU A 235 -32.83 4.05 3.05
CA GLU A 235 -32.12 2.89 3.57
C GLU A 235 -30.83 2.62 2.79
N TYR A 236 -30.89 2.71 1.47
CA TYR A 236 -29.79 2.30 0.60
C TYR A 236 -28.86 3.46 0.18
N GLN A 237 -29.30 4.71 0.19
CA GLN A 237 -28.50 5.83 -0.33
C GLN A 237 -27.13 5.97 0.36
N GLY A 238 -27.06 5.74 1.68
CA GLY A 238 -25.81 5.79 2.45
C GLY A 238 -24.92 4.55 2.35
N GLN A 239 -25.39 3.47 1.71
CA GLN A 239 -24.66 2.20 1.59
C GLN A 239 -23.82 2.10 0.31
N TYR A 240 -23.85 3.14 -0.53
CA TYR A 240 -23.12 3.16 -1.78
C TYR A 240 -22.30 4.43 -1.92
N ILE A 241 -21.21 4.31 -2.67
CA ILE A 241 -20.42 5.43 -3.15
C ILE A 241 -20.28 5.37 -4.67
N LEU A 242 -20.00 6.52 -5.28
CA LEU A 242 -19.69 6.59 -6.71
C LEU A 242 -18.19 6.49 -6.92
N LYS A 243 -17.79 5.56 -7.78
CA LYS A 243 -16.41 5.34 -8.20
C LYS A 243 -16.28 5.61 -9.70
N THR A 244 -15.30 6.39 -10.11
CA THR A 244 -15.00 6.54 -11.55
C THR A 244 -14.38 5.24 -12.09
N PRO A 245 -14.78 4.78 -13.30
CA PRO A 245 -14.14 3.64 -13.94
C PRO A 245 -12.65 3.91 -14.11
N LEU A 246 -11.82 2.96 -13.68
CA LEU A 246 -10.39 3.00 -13.95
C LEU A 246 -10.18 3.12 -15.46
N ARG A 247 -9.67 4.27 -15.91
CA ARG A 247 -9.08 4.35 -17.25
C ARG A 247 -7.81 3.52 -17.20
N HIS A 248 -7.83 2.31 -17.75
CA HIS A 248 -6.56 1.70 -18.17
C HIS A 248 -5.96 2.65 -19.19
N VAL A 249 -4.92 3.39 -18.79
CA VAL A 249 -4.09 4.20 -19.67
C VAL A 249 -3.28 3.22 -20.53
N ARG A 250 -3.93 2.58 -21.49
CA ARG A 250 -3.23 2.11 -22.69
C ARG A 250 -2.90 3.37 -23.47
N GLN A 251 -1.61 3.69 -23.52
CA GLN A 251 -1.04 4.68 -24.43
C GLN A 251 -1.65 4.53 -25.82
N ARG A 252 -2.63 5.38 -26.16
CA ARG A 252 -2.93 5.72 -27.53
C ARG A 252 -3.15 7.22 -27.57
N GLN A 253 -2.18 7.88 -28.20
CA GLN A 253 -2.24 9.29 -28.57
C GLN A 253 -3.46 9.51 -29.49
N HIS A 254 -4.27 10.51 -29.09
CA HIS A 254 -5.28 11.24 -29.86
C HIS A 254 -6.62 10.58 -30.29
N PRO A 255 -7.70 11.37 -30.50
CA PRO A 255 -8.01 12.71 -29.98
C PRO A 255 -9.37 12.80 -29.26
N ARG A 256 -9.57 13.96 -28.64
CA ARG A 256 -10.76 14.49 -27.95
C ARG A 256 -12.06 14.28 -28.75
N HIS A 257 -12.79 13.17 -28.54
CA HIS A 257 -14.20 13.04 -28.95
C HIS A 257 -14.96 12.02 -28.09
N ARG A 258 -15.22 12.37 -26.82
CA ARG A 258 -16.42 11.90 -26.08
C ARG A 258 -16.89 13.05 -25.20
N GLN A 259 -17.49 14.06 -25.83
CA GLN A 259 -18.14 15.15 -25.12
C GLN A 259 -19.51 14.68 -24.64
N GLY A 260 -19.76 14.75 -23.33
CA GLY A 260 -21.09 14.60 -22.73
C GLY A 260 -21.42 13.28 -22.02
N GLN A 261 -20.51 12.30 -21.95
CA GLN A 261 -20.76 11.06 -21.21
C GLN A 261 -19.78 10.92 -20.04
N SER A 262 -20.28 11.22 -18.83
CA SER A 262 -19.59 10.82 -17.61
C SER A 262 -20.08 9.42 -17.23
N VAL A 263 -19.14 8.49 -17.02
CA VAL A 263 -19.41 7.10 -16.65
C VAL A 263 -18.97 6.93 -15.21
N CYS A 264 -19.85 6.42 -14.36
CA CYS A 264 -19.58 6.12 -12.96
C CYS A 264 -19.96 4.66 -12.65
N HIS A 265 -19.24 4.02 -11.75
CA HIS A 265 -19.63 2.76 -11.12
C HIS A 265 -20.20 3.05 -9.73
N LEU A 266 -21.30 2.39 -9.39
CA LEU A 266 -21.74 2.26 -8.02
C LEU A 266 -20.94 1.13 -7.38
N SER A 267 -20.27 1.42 -6.27
CA SER A 267 -19.64 0.43 -5.42
C SER A 267 -20.32 0.49 -4.05
N MET A 268 -20.61 -0.67 -3.46
CA MET A 268 -21.02 -0.72 -2.06
C MET A 268 -19.85 -0.24 -1.20
N SER A 269 -20.17 0.57 -0.20
CA SER A 269 -19.23 1.04 0.84
C SER A 269 -18.78 -0.10 1.73
#